data_AF-A0A660XVA6-F1
#
_entry.id   AF-A0A660XVA6-F1
#
_cell.length_a   1.000
_cell.length_b   1.000
_cell.length_c   1.000
_cell.angle_alpha   90.00
_cell.angle_beta   90.00
_cell.angle_gamma   90.00
#
_symmetry.space_group_name_H-M   'P 1'
#
loop_
_entity.id
_entity.type
_entity.pdbx_description
1 polymer ?
#
loop_
_entity_poly.entity_id
_entity_poly.type
_entity_poly.pdbx_seq_one_letter_code
_entity_poly.pdbx_strand_id
1 'polypeptide(L)'
;MTEQSLISWENFIAVIAIFAFLALVIERSLYQVFDSKLWKKIEEVLDTQAGGDFLDLKPWISVAVSIAVVFRLKIDMVSMVYNRAEPDFLTLVLTGLFIAGGSTGIYKFLKRARKLKEAINQAEIAKHK
;
A
#
# COMPACT_ATOMS: atom_id res chain seq x y z
N MET A 1 9.73 -1.46 33.14
CA MET A 1 8.62 -2.35 32.76
C MET A 1 8.52 -2.31 31.25
N THR A 2 9.03 -3.33 30.56
CA THR A 2 8.89 -3.47 29.12
C THR A 2 7.50 -4.02 28.84
N GLU A 3 6.53 -3.12 28.66
CA GLU A 3 5.27 -3.49 27.99
C GLU A 3 5.64 -3.89 26.56
N GLN A 4 5.81 -5.20 26.34
CA GLN A 4 5.78 -5.74 24.99
C GLN A 4 4.39 -5.41 24.45
N SER A 5 4.34 -4.49 23.49
CA SER A 5 3.16 -4.24 22.67
C SER A 5 2.84 -5.54 21.92
N LEU A 6 2.10 -6.44 22.56
CA LEU A 6 1.54 -7.61 21.91
C LEU A 6 0.62 -7.07 20.83
N ILE A 7 1.07 -7.14 19.58
CA ILE A 7 0.24 -6.82 18.42
C ILE A 7 -0.93 -7.77 18.47
N SER A 8 -2.10 -7.28 18.89
CA SER A 8 -3.32 -8.07 18.81
C SER A 8 -3.57 -8.38 17.34
N TRP A 9 -3.72 -9.66 17.02
CA TRP A 9 -3.95 -10.12 15.66
C TRP A 9 -5.23 -9.51 15.07
N GLU A 10 -6.21 -9.25 15.91
CA GLU A 10 -7.45 -8.55 15.56
C GLU A 10 -7.17 -7.11 15.13
N ASN A 11 -6.33 -6.38 15.87
CA ASN A 11 -5.93 -5.01 15.52
C ASN A 11 -5.16 -4.98 14.20
N PHE A 12 -4.21 -5.89 14.02
CA PHE A 12 -3.46 -5.99 12.76
C PHE A 12 -4.38 -6.20 11.55
N ILE A 13 -5.32 -7.15 11.64
CA ILE A 13 -6.28 -7.43 10.55
C ILE A 13 -7.19 -6.23 10.30
N ALA A 14 -7.70 -5.59 11.36
CA ALA A 14 -8.55 -4.42 11.23
C ALA A 14 -7.84 -3.26 10.52
N VAL A 15 -6.59 -2.96 10.92
CA VAL A 15 -5.76 -1.93 10.29
C VAL A 15 -5.53 -2.25 8.81
N ILE A 16 -5.13 -3.49 8.49
CA ILE A 16 -4.94 -3.90 7.09
C ILE A 16 -6.22 -3.77 6.28
N ALA A 17 -7.39 -4.11 6.84
CA ALA A 17 -8.68 -3.97 6.15
C ALA A 17 -9.03 -2.50 5.86
N ILE A 18 -8.78 -1.59 6.80
CA ILE A 18 -8.99 -0.15 6.62
C ILE A 18 -8.11 0.38 5.47
N PHE A 19 -6.82 0.04 5.48
CA PHE A 19 -5.91 0.49 4.44
C PHE A 19 -6.18 -0.17 3.08
N ALA A 20 -6.67 -1.41 3.07
CA ALA A 20 -7.14 -2.06 1.84
C ALA A 20 -8.36 -1.36 1.26
N PHE A 21 -9.32 -0.96 2.09
CA PHE A 21 -10.47 -0.18 1.67
C PHE A 21 -10.04 1.20 1.14
N LEU A 22 -9.13 1.88 1.83
CA LEU A 22 -8.59 3.16 1.39
C LEU A 22 -7.87 3.04 0.02
N ALA A 23 -7.08 1.99 -0.16
CA ALA A 23 -6.42 1.69 -1.43
C ALA A 23 -7.45 1.50 -2.55
N LEU A 24 -8.54 0.78 -2.31
CA LEU A 24 -9.63 0.61 -3.28
C LEU A 24 -10.31 1.93 -3.65
N VAL A 25 -10.56 2.80 -2.66
CA VAL A 25 -11.16 4.13 -2.90
C VAL A 25 -10.24 4.96 -3.79
N ILE A 26 -8.94 5.05 -3.44
CA ILE A 26 -7.95 5.82 -4.21
C ILE A 26 -7.81 5.23 -5.62
N GLU A 27 -7.70 3.91 -5.75
CA GLU A 27 -7.60 3.21 -7.05
C GLU A 27 -8.81 3.55 -7.94
N ARG A 28 -10.03 3.49 -7.40
CA ARG A 28 -11.25 3.83 -8.15
C ARG A 28 -11.33 5.31 -8.52
N SER A 29 -10.95 6.21 -7.61
CA SER A 29 -10.93 7.65 -7.89
C SER A 29 -9.90 8.00 -8.97
N LEU A 30 -8.69 7.46 -8.89
CA LEU A 30 -7.65 7.69 -9.89
C LEU A 30 -8.01 7.08 -11.24
N TYR A 31 -8.63 5.91 -11.26
CA TYR A 31 -9.10 5.30 -12.50
C TYR A 31 -10.10 6.21 -13.25
N GLN A 32 -11.04 6.84 -12.54
CA GLN A 32 -11.96 7.81 -13.15
C GLN A 32 -11.24 9.04 -13.72
N VAL A 33 -10.20 9.51 -13.03
CA VAL A 33 -9.37 10.63 -13.52
C VAL A 33 -8.60 10.22 -14.77
N PHE A 34 -7.96 9.05 -14.77
CA PHE A 34 -7.17 8.54 -15.89
C PHE A 34 -8.03 8.18 -17.11
N ASP A 35 -9.28 7.76 -16.92
CA ASP A 35 -10.18 7.48 -18.05
C ASP A 35 -10.86 8.75 -18.62
N SER A 36 -10.71 9.89 -17.94
CA SER A 36 -11.30 11.16 -18.38
C SER A 36 -10.72 11.64 -19.72
N LYS A 37 -11.54 12.36 -20.50
CA LYS A 37 -11.10 12.98 -21.77
C LYS A 37 -9.94 13.97 -21.56
N LEU A 38 -9.83 14.55 -20.37
CA LEU A 38 -8.78 15.50 -20.04
C LEU A 38 -7.43 14.78 -19.91
N TRP A 39 -7.41 13.65 -19.20
CA TRP A 39 -6.20 12.85 -19.04
C TRP A 39 -5.73 12.29 -20.38
N LYS A 40 -6.62 11.77 -21.22
CA LYS A 40 -6.26 11.23 -22.54
C LYS A 40 -5.57 12.27 -23.43
N LYS A 41 -5.99 13.54 -23.36
CA LYS A 41 -5.31 14.65 -24.07
C LYS A 41 -3.92 14.95 -23.49
N ILE A 42 -3.76 14.87 -22.17
CA ILE A 42 -2.47 15.07 -21.51
C ILE A 42 -1.50 13.94 -21.88
N GLU A 43 -1.98 12.69 -21.84
CA GLU A 43 -1.25 11.49 -22.24
C GLU A 43 -0.80 11.59 -23.71
N GLU A 44 -1.68 11.99 -24.62
CA GLU A 44 -1.35 12.18 -26.04
C GLU A 44 -0.27 13.26 -26.27
N VAL A 45 -0.32 14.36 -25.53
CA VAL A 45 0.70 15.43 -25.58
C VAL A 45 2.04 14.98 -24.98
N LEU A 46 2.01 14.20 -23.90
CA LEU A 46 3.22 13.67 -23.26
C LEU A 46 3.88 12.62 -24.15
N ASP A 47 3.11 11.73 -24.77
CA ASP A 47 3.61 10.70 -25.68
C ASP A 47 4.29 11.31 -26.91
N THR A 48 3.74 12.43 -27.44
CA THR A 48 4.34 13.17 -28.56
C THR A 48 5.61 13.94 -28.19
N GLN A 49 5.77 14.37 -26.94
CA GLN A 49 6.95 15.15 -26.51
C GLN A 49 8.06 14.31 -25.90
N ALA A 50 7.73 13.27 -25.14
CA ALA A 50 8.68 12.50 -24.36
C ALA A 50 9.22 11.25 -25.10
N GLY A 51 8.66 10.93 -26.27
CA GLY A 51 9.10 9.82 -27.09
C GLY A 51 8.81 8.47 -26.44
N GLY A 52 7.55 8.03 -26.53
CA GLY A 52 7.11 6.63 -26.47
C GLY A 52 7.52 5.77 -25.27
N ASP A 53 6.53 5.30 -24.51
CA ASP A 53 6.58 4.15 -23.58
C ASP A 53 7.46 4.24 -22.32
N PHE A 54 8.42 5.16 -22.20
CA PHE A 54 9.39 5.09 -21.09
C PHE A 54 8.90 5.63 -19.74
N LEU A 55 7.82 6.41 -19.71
CA LEU A 55 7.27 6.99 -18.47
C LEU A 55 5.76 6.77 -18.40
N ASP A 56 5.33 5.55 -18.07
CA ASP A 56 3.97 5.36 -17.54
C ASP A 56 3.86 6.15 -16.24
N LEU A 57 3.25 7.34 -16.32
CA LEU A 57 3.10 8.27 -15.21
C LEU A 57 1.99 7.84 -14.23
N LYS A 58 1.09 6.94 -14.63
CA LYS A 58 -0.06 6.55 -13.81
C LYS A 58 0.37 5.90 -12.48
N PRO A 59 1.33 4.96 -12.45
CA PRO A 59 1.88 4.43 -11.20
C PRO A 59 2.52 5.51 -10.31
N TRP A 60 3.27 6.43 -10.89
CA TRP A 60 3.94 7.50 -10.14
C TRP A 60 2.96 8.49 -9.53
N ILE A 61 1.92 8.85 -10.27
CA ILE A 61 0.83 9.70 -9.78
C ILE A 61 0.07 8.96 -8.67
N SER A 62 -0.20 7.66 -8.83
CA SER A 62 -0.82 6.86 -7.77
C SER A 62 0.00 6.86 -6.49
N VAL A 63 1.33 6.69 -6.59
CA VAL A 63 2.25 6.79 -5.46
C VAL A 63 2.20 8.18 -4.82
N ALA A 64 2.34 9.24 -5.62
CA ALA A 64 2.35 10.61 -5.13
C ALA A 64 1.04 10.98 -4.43
N VAL A 65 -0.11 10.62 -5.01
CA VAL A 65 -1.44 10.88 -4.44
C VAL A 65 -1.64 10.08 -3.15
N SER A 66 -1.27 8.79 -3.14
CA SER A 66 -1.41 7.95 -1.95
C SER A 66 -0.56 8.47 -0.79
N ILE A 67 0.69 8.84 -1.05
CA ILE A 67 1.57 9.48 -0.07
C ILE A 67 0.94 10.80 0.40
N ALA A 68 0.51 11.68 -0.51
CA ALA A 68 -0.08 12.96 -0.14
C ALA A 68 -1.33 12.82 0.74
N VAL A 69 -2.21 11.85 0.45
CA VAL A 69 -3.40 11.56 1.25
C VAL A 69 -3.00 11.09 2.65
N VAL A 70 -2.07 10.13 2.74
CA VAL A 70 -1.55 9.61 4.01
C VAL A 70 -0.92 10.72 4.86
N PHE A 71 -0.10 11.58 4.27
CA PHE A 71 0.51 12.72 4.96
C PHE A 71 -0.52 13.74 5.42
N ARG A 72 -1.50 14.08 4.56
CA ARG A 72 -2.50 15.10 4.85
C ARG A 72 -3.46 14.69 5.96
N LEU A 73 -3.77 13.39 6.04
CA LEU A 73 -4.64 12.80 7.05
C LEU A 73 -3.87 12.28 8.27
N LYS A 74 -2.53 12.26 8.22
CA LYS A 74 -1.63 11.69 9.24
C LYS A 74 -2.00 10.24 9.62
N ILE A 75 -2.43 9.45 8.63
CA ILE A 75 -2.84 8.05 8.82
C ILE A 75 -1.69 7.10 8.47
N ASP A 76 -1.09 6.47 9.48
CA ASP A 76 0.06 5.58 9.27
C ASP A 76 -0.25 4.16 9.73
N MET A 77 -0.16 3.21 8.80
CA MET A 77 -0.41 1.80 9.05
C MET A 77 0.54 1.24 10.11
N VAL A 78 1.81 1.61 10.08
CA VAL A 78 2.81 1.10 11.03
C VAL A 78 2.50 1.61 12.43
N SER A 79 2.31 2.93 12.59
CA SER A 79 1.98 3.50 13.89
C SER A 79 0.67 2.96 14.46
N MET A 80 -0.35 2.71 13.62
CA MET A 80 -1.61 2.10 14.04
C MET A 80 -1.46 0.63 14.48
N VAL A 81 -0.64 -0.16 13.79
CA VAL A 81 -0.37 -1.56 14.19
C VAL A 81 0.40 -1.63 15.52
N TYR A 82 1.37 -0.74 15.71
CA TYR A 82 2.23 -0.71 16.89
C TYR A 82 1.73 0.23 18.01
N ASN A 83 0.53 0.82 17.87
CA ASN A 83 -0.04 1.78 18.81
C ASN A 83 0.90 2.94 19.18
N ARG A 84 1.66 3.46 18.20
CA ARG A 84 2.53 4.63 18.40
C ARG A 84 1.71 5.91 18.36
N ALA A 85 2.06 6.85 19.23
CA ALA A 85 1.34 8.13 19.36
C ALA A 85 1.53 9.04 18.14
N GLU A 86 2.70 9.00 17.50
CA GLU A 86 3.02 9.88 16.37
C GLU A 86 3.52 9.09 15.15
N PRO A 87 3.03 9.43 13.95
CA PRO A 87 3.53 8.85 12.72
C PRO A 87 4.88 9.44 12.31
N ASP A 88 5.84 8.57 12.00
CA ASP A 88 7.13 8.97 11.45
C ASP A 88 7.02 9.29 9.95
N PHE A 89 7.87 10.18 9.45
CA PHE A 89 7.92 10.49 8.01
C PHE A 89 8.11 9.23 7.16
N LEU A 90 9.03 8.35 7.56
CA LEU A 90 9.34 7.12 6.84
C LEU A 90 8.13 6.17 6.79
N THR A 91 7.41 6.04 7.90
CA THR A 91 6.27 5.11 7.98
C THR A 91 5.07 5.63 7.19
N LEU A 92 4.86 6.95 7.13
CA LEU A 92 3.89 7.58 6.24
C LEU A 92 4.21 7.29 4.75
N VAL A 93 5.47 7.41 4.34
CA VAL A 93 5.89 7.07 2.96
C VAL A 93 5.64 5.60 2.66
N LEU A 94 6.01 4.70 3.58
CA LEU A 94 5.79 3.26 3.42
C LEU A 94 4.30 2.91 3.33
N THR A 95 3.48 3.54 4.16
CA THR A 95 2.02 3.39 4.12
C THR A 95 1.46 3.89 2.79
N GLY A 96 1.89 5.05 2.29
CA GLY A 96 1.50 5.55 0.98
C GLY A 96 1.90 4.63 -0.17
N LEU A 97 3.12 4.06 -0.14
CA LEU A 97 3.58 3.07 -1.13
C LEU A 97 2.75 1.78 -1.08
N PHE A 98 2.39 1.31 0.12
CA PHE A 98 1.53 0.15 0.30
C PHE A 98 0.15 0.37 -0.33
N ILE A 99 -0.47 1.53 -0.07
CA ILE A 99 -1.76 1.93 -0.64
C ILE A 99 -1.67 2.06 -2.16
N ALA A 100 -0.61 2.71 -2.67
CA ALA A 100 -0.40 2.91 -4.11
C ALA A 100 -0.20 1.61 -4.89
N GLY A 101 0.34 0.58 -4.22
CA GLY A 101 0.39 -0.79 -4.74
C GLY A 101 -1.00 -1.38 -5.01
N GLY A 102 -2.06 -0.80 -4.43
CA GLY A 102 -3.46 -1.12 -4.71
C GLY A 102 -3.84 -2.57 -4.41
N SER A 103 -4.91 -3.02 -5.06
CA SER A 103 -5.40 -4.40 -4.96
C SER A 103 -4.38 -5.46 -5.38
N THR A 104 -3.52 -5.17 -6.37
CA THR A 104 -2.46 -6.09 -6.83
C THR A 104 -1.30 -6.19 -5.86
N GLY A 105 -0.92 -5.10 -5.19
CA GLY A 105 0.06 -5.08 -4.10
C GLY A 105 -0.42 -5.88 -2.90
N ILE A 106 -1.68 -5.68 -2.48
CA ILE A 106 -2.31 -6.43 -1.39
C ILE A 106 -2.41 -7.92 -1.73
N TYR A 107 -2.86 -8.28 -2.94
CA TYR A 107 -2.93 -9.68 -3.38
C TYR A 107 -1.56 -10.36 -3.36
N LYS A 108 -0.52 -9.70 -3.91
CA LYS A 108 0.86 -10.22 -3.90
C LYS A 108 1.41 -10.36 -2.48
N PHE A 109 1.10 -9.41 -1.59
CA PHE A 109 1.48 -9.47 -0.19
C PHE A 109 0.84 -10.65 0.53
N LEU A 110 -0.48 -10.83 0.42
CA LEU A 110 -1.21 -11.95 1.03
C LEU A 110 -0.71 -13.30 0.51
N LYS A 111 -0.46 -13.41 -0.80
CA LYS A 111 0.11 -14.63 -1.41
C LYS A 111 1.49 -14.96 -0.84
N ARG A 112 2.34 -13.95 -0.61
CA ARG A 112 3.67 -14.12 0.01
C ARG A 112 3.57 -14.48 1.49
N ALA A 113 2.70 -13.83 2.24
CA ALA A 113 2.47 -14.11 3.66
C ALA A 113 2.00 -15.57 3.88
N ARG A 114 1.11 -16.07 3.02
CA ARG A 114 0.66 -17.47 3.05
C ARG A 114 1.81 -18.45 2.81
N LYS A 115 2.64 -18.21 1.79
CA LYS A 115 3.82 -19.04 1.52
C LYS A 115 4.81 -19.05 2.70
N LEU A 116 5.01 -17.91 3.35
CA LEU A 116 5.88 -17.80 4.52
C LEU A 116 5.33 -18.64 5.69
N LYS A 117 4.03 -18.56 5.95
CA LYS A 117 3.36 -19.40 6.97
C LYS A 117 3.51 -20.89 6.67
N GLU A 118 3.32 -21.30 5.42
CA GLU A 118 3.50 -22.71 5.01
C GLU A 118 4.95 -23.18 5.21
N ALA A 119 5.94 -22.33 4.91
CA ALA A 119 7.36 -22.64 5.13
C ALA A 119 7.72 -22.76 6.62
N ILE A 120 7.19 -21.88 7.48
CA ILE A 120 7.39 -21.94 8.94
C ILE A 120 6.80 -23.24 9.50
N ASN A 121 5.56 -23.58 9.13
CA ASN A 121 4.92 -24.81 9.58
C ASN A 121 5.70 -26.07 9.14
N GLN A 122 6.24 -26.08 7.91
CA GLN A 122 7.08 -27.19 7.45
C GLN A 122 8.40 -27.30 8.23
N ALA A 123 9.02 -26.17 8.56
CA ALA A 123 10.25 -26.14 9.36
C ALA A 123 10.02 -26.61 10.81
N GLU A 124 8.87 -26.31 11.42
CA GLU A 124 8.50 -26.81 12.74
C GLU A 124 8.27 -28.33 12.74
N ILE A 125 7.55 -28.85 11.74
CA ILE A 125 7.32 -30.30 11.60
C ILE A 125 8.65 -31.06 11.40
N ALA A 126 9.59 -30.47 10.66
CA ALA A 126 10.92 -31.07 10.45
C ALA A 126 11.81 -31.04 11.70
N LYS A 127 11.59 -30.10 12.64
CA LYS A 127 12.32 -30.05 13.92
C LYS A 127 11.82 -31.04 14.97
N HIS A 128 10.59 -31.55 14.82
CA HIS A 128 9.96 -32.49 15.74
C HIS A 128 9.96 -33.95 15.23
N LYS A 129 10.67 -34.23 14.14
CA LYS A 129 11.05 -35.56 13.68
C LYS A 129 12.52 -35.81 13.99
#